data_AF-A0A4V1BJ49-F1
#
_entry.id   AF-A0A4V1BJ49-F1
#
_cell.length_a   1.000
_cell.length_b   1.000
_cell.length_c   1.000
_cell.angle_alpha   90.00
_cell.angle_beta   90.00
_cell.angle_gamma   90.00
#
_symmetry.space_group_name_H-M   'P 1'
#
loop_
_entity.id
_entity.type
_entity.pdbx_description
1 polymer ?
#
loop_
_entity_poly.entity_id
_entity_poly.type
_entity_poly.pdbx_seq_one_letter_code
_entity_poly.pdbx_strand_id
1 'polypeptide(L)'
;MPVITCIDDLKRLHRARTPRMFYDYAESGSYTEQTFRDNSTDFARLKLRQKVAVDMSDRRLARRMVDLPVSMPVALAPVGLTGMQHADGEIHAARAAERFGVPFCLSTMSICSIEDVAAHTTSPFMFQLYVMKDQEFLAAIIERAKAAKCSALVLTLDLQILGQRHKDLKNGLSAPPKMTLPTMLDLATRWRWGMGMLGTKRRAFGNIVGHAKGVGDTGSLMSWIAEQFDERLDWDKIAAIRDMWGGKLILKGILDPEDARIAADFGADAIVVSNHGGRQLDGALSSIRMLPHIVEAVGDRVEVHMDGGIRSGQDVLKALALGAHGTWIGRAWLHGLGAMGEAGVTRALEIIRKELDTSMALCGERDLDNVGPQNLLVPRGFLDEYQIA
;
A
#
# COMPACT_ATOMS: atom_id res chain seq x y z
N MET A 1 17.46 21.81 -7.61
CA MET A 1 16.84 20.64 -6.92
C MET A 1 17.93 19.61 -6.67
N PRO A 2 17.93 18.89 -5.54
CA PRO A 2 18.89 17.80 -5.34
C PRO A 2 18.68 16.72 -6.40
N VAL A 3 19.75 16.03 -6.78
CA VAL A 3 19.65 14.84 -7.64
C VAL A 3 18.95 13.75 -6.83
N ILE A 4 17.86 13.20 -7.37
CA ILE A 4 17.08 12.14 -6.72
C ILE A 4 17.41 10.84 -7.41
N THR A 5 18.09 9.93 -6.71
CA THR A 5 18.59 8.68 -7.27
C THR A 5 17.85 7.45 -6.76
N CYS A 6 17.31 7.53 -5.55
CA CYS A 6 16.61 6.44 -4.89
C CYS A 6 15.41 6.93 -4.07
N ILE A 7 14.61 6.00 -3.56
CA ILE A 7 13.46 6.32 -2.69
C ILE A 7 13.90 6.99 -1.37
N ASP A 8 15.11 6.73 -0.87
CA ASP A 8 15.60 7.38 0.36
C ASP A 8 15.83 8.89 0.17
N ASP A 9 16.22 9.33 -1.03
CA ASP A 9 16.32 10.76 -1.34
C ASP A 9 14.95 11.45 -1.26
N LEU A 10 13.90 10.79 -1.79
CA LEU A 10 12.51 11.24 -1.65
C LEU A 10 12.06 11.23 -0.19
N LYS A 11 12.44 10.22 0.59
CA LYS A 11 12.13 10.12 2.02
C LYS A 11 12.71 11.29 2.81
N ARG A 12 13.95 11.67 2.54
CA ARG A 12 14.59 12.85 3.18
C ARG A 12 13.85 14.14 2.84
N LEU A 13 13.44 14.31 1.58
CA LEU A 13 12.64 15.46 1.16
C LEU A 13 11.24 15.47 1.79
N HIS A 14 10.59 14.31 1.86
CA HIS A 14 9.30 14.13 2.52
C HIS A 14 9.40 14.60 3.98
N ARG A 15 10.38 14.09 4.74
CA ARG A 15 10.62 14.48 6.14
C ARG A 15 10.83 15.98 6.31
N ALA A 16 11.50 16.63 5.37
CA ALA A 16 11.78 18.06 5.44
C ALA A 16 10.57 18.95 5.08
N ARG A 17 9.57 18.41 4.38
CA ARG A 17 8.48 19.20 3.78
C ARG A 17 7.13 18.97 4.43
N THR A 18 6.95 17.84 5.11
CA THR A 18 5.70 17.48 5.77
C THR A 18 5.79 17.71 7.27
N PRO A 19 4.71 18.18 7.93
CA PRO A 19 4.67 18.28 9.39
C PRO A 19 4.98 16.93 10.04
N ARG A 20 5.80 16.96 11.08
CA ARG A 20 6.35 15.78 11.75
C ARG A 20 5.25 14.80 12.15
N MET A 21 4.12 15.27 12.66
CA MET A 21 3.01 14.39 13.06
C MET A 21 2.48 13.54 11.91
N PHE A 22 2.38 14.10 10.70
CA PHE A 22 1.90 13.37 9.52
C PHE A 22 3.01 12.49 8.92
N TYR A 23 4.25 12.98 8.90
CA TYR A 23 5.39 12.18 8.48
C TYR A 23 5.59 10.96 9.38
N ASP A 24 5.56 11.12 10.70
CA ASP A 24 5.73 10.02 11.66
C ASP A 24 4.53 9.05 11.66
N TYR A 25 3.31 9.52 11.37
CA TYR A 25 2.16 8.65 11.11
C TYR A 25 2.43 7.70 9.95
N ALA A 26 3.01 8.22 8.87
CA ALA A 26 3.39 7.44 7.70
C ALA A 26 4.61 6.54 7.99
N GLU A 27 5.61 7.06 8.69
CA GLU A 27 6.91 6.43 8.96
C GLU A 27 6.96 5.81 10.37
N SER A 28 5.96 4.98 10.69
CA SER A 28 5.89 4.21 11.93
C SER A 28 5.40 2.79 11.71
N GLY A 29 5.84 1.90 12.59
CA GLY A 29 5.31 0.55 12.79
C GLY A 29 4.62 0.40 14.16
N SER A 30 4.15 -0.81 14.44
CA SER A 30 3.60 -1.16 15.75
C SER A 30 4.69 -1.37 16.80
N TYR A 31 4.37 -1.07 18.06
CA TYR A 31 5.18 -1.38 19.23
C TYR A 31 6.68 -1.03 19.09
N THR A 32 7.56 -2.03 18.96
CA THR A 32 9.01 -1.89 18.86
C THR A 32 9.51 -1.73 17.42
N GLU A 33 8.60 -1.81 16.45
CA GLU A 33 8.82 -1.67 15.01
C GLU A 33 9.78 -2.73 14.44
N GLN A 34 9.80 -3.95 15.01
CA GLN A 34 10.59 -5.07 14.50
C GLN A 34 10.12 -5.48 13.10
N THR A 35 8.86 -5.87 12.94
CA THR A 35 8.29 -6.29 11.65
C THR A 35 8.39 -5.18 10.60
N PHE A 36 8.27 -3.92 11.03
CA PHE A 36 8.47 -2.75 10.17
C PHE A 36 9.89 -2.69 9.56
N ARG A 37 10.93 -2.99 10.34
CA ARG A 37 12.32 -3.06 9.86
C ARG A 37 12.57 -4.32 9.04
N ASP A 38 12.09 -5.46 9.54
CA ASP A 38 12.30 -6.78 8.93
C ASP A 38 11.75 -6.85 7.51
N ASN A 39 10.63 -6.18 7.26
CA ASN A 39 10.09 -5.99 5.92
C ASN A 39 11.12 -5.49 4.89
N SER A 40 12.07 -4.64 5.28
CA SER A 40 13.10 -4.13 4.36
C SER A 40 14.41 -4.90 4.47
N THR A 41 14.81 -5.34 5.67
CA THR A 41 16.08 -6.03 5.88
C THR A 41 16.07 -7.45 5.31
N ASP A 42 14.92 -8.13 5.26
CA ASP A 42 14.83 -9.47 4.67
C ASP A 42 15.03 -9.45 3.14
N PHE A 43 14.58 -8.41 2.44
CA PHE A 43 14.92 -8.22 1.01
C PHE A 43 16.44 -8.15 0.79
N ALA A 44 17.20 -7.56 1.71
CA ALA A 44 18.64 -7.43 1.60
C ALA A 44 19.39 -8.77 1.77
N ARG A 45 18.76 -9.77 2.41
CA ARG A 45 19.30 -11.13 2.56
C ARG A 45 19.27 -11.90 1.24
N LEU A 46 18.27 -11.65 0.39
CA LEU A 46 18.15 -12.25 -0.95
C LEU A 46 19.13 -11.61 -1.92
N LYS A 47 19.90 -12.42 -2.65
CA LYS A 47 20.85 -11.94 -3.68
C LYS A 47 20.35 -12.28 -5.08
N LEU A 48 20.65 -11.40 -6.03
CA LEU A 48 20.36 -11.62 -7.45
C LEU A 48 21.47 -12.45 -8.08
N ARG A 49 21.11 -13.38 -8.97
CA ARG A 49 22.06 -14.18 -9.74
C ARG A 49 22.35 -13.47 -11.06
N GLN A 50 23.55 -12.91 -11.19
CA GLN A 50 23.99 -12.23 -12.40
C GLN A 50 24.21 -13.21 -13.56
N LYS A 51 23.90 -12.76 -14.78
CA LYS A 51 24.21 -13.44 -16.05
C LYS A 51 25.03 -12.52 -16.96
N VAL A 52 25.81 -13.12 -17.86
CA VAL A 52 26.69 -12.42 -18.80
C VAL A 52 26.58 -13.04 -20.18
N ALA A 53 26.95 -12.29 -21.23
CA ALA A 53 26.93 -12.75 -22.62
C ALA A 53 25.56 -13.31 -23.07
N VAL A 54 24.48 -12.65 -22.66
CA VAL A 54 23.11 -12.91 -23.09
C VAL A 54 22.54 -11.67 -23.76
N ASP A 55 21.56 -11.84 -24.66
CA ASP A 55 20.87 -10.74 -25.30
C ASP A 55 19.97 -10.01 -24.29
N MET A 56 20.07 -8.68 -24.25
CA MET A 56 19.33 -7.80 -23.35
C MET A 56 18.54 -6.72 -24.11
N SER A 57 18.38 -6.83 -25.42
CA SER A 57 17.57 -5.93 -26.24
C SER A 57 16.06 -6.10 -25.97
N ASP A 58 15.22 -5.17 -26.44
CA ASP A 58 13.74 -5.23 -26.44
C ASP A 58 13.11 -5.78 -25.14
N ARG A 59 13.52 -5.22 -24.00
CA ARG A 59 13.04 -5.67 -22.68
C ARG A 59 11.60 -5.26 -22.44
N ARG A 60 10.85 -6.14 -21.78
CA ARG A 60 9.43 -5.94 -21.48
C ARG A 60 9.17 -6.11 -19.98
N LEU A 61 8.56 -5.07 -19.40
CA LEU A 61 8.05 -5.10 -18.03
C LEU A 61 6.52 -5.18 -17.96
N ALA A 62 5.83 -4.93 -19.09
CA ALA A 62 4.37 -4.86 -19.11
C ALA A 62 3.75 -6.25 -18.87
N ARG A 63 2.80 -6.30 -17.94
CA ARG A 63 2.14 -7.52 -17.44
C ARG A 63 0.63 -7.26 -17.28
N ARG A 64 -0.09 -8.21 -16.69
CA ARG A 64 -1.45 -8.01 -16.18
C ARG A 64 -1.46 -8.18 -14.66
N MET A 65 -2.35 -7.45 -13.98
CA MET A 65 -2.66 -7.61 -12.55
C MET A 65 -4.17 -7.58 -12.39
N VAL A 66 -4.79 -8.69 -11.95
CA VAL A 66 -6.25 -8.85 -11.82
C VAL A 66 -6.97 -8.44 -13.10
N ASP A 67 -6.51 -9.01 -14.22
CA ASP A 67 -6.97 -8.70 -15.58
C ASP A 67 -6.71 -7.27 -16.09
N LEU A 68 -6.11 -6.38 -15.30
CA LEU A 68 -5.77 -5.03 -15.74
C LEU A 68 -4.41 -5.01 -16.44
N PRO A 69 -4.28 -4.43 -17.64
CA PRO A 69 -2.97 -4.22 -18.26
C PRO A 69 -2.17 -3.22 -17.42
N VAL A 70 -0.93 -3.59 -17.09
CA VAL A 70 -0.02 -2.74 -16.33
C VAL A 70 1.31 -2.61 -17.05
N SER A 71 1.90 -1.42 -16.98
CA SER A 71 3.17 -1.10 -17.62
C SER A 71 4.39 -1.66 -16.87
N MET A 72 4.19 -2.08 -15.62
CA MET A 72 5.06 -2.89 -14.77
C MET A 72 4.20 -3.51 -13.64
N PRO A 73 4.57 -4.66 -13.04
CA PRO A 73 3.76 -5.36 -12.03
C PRO A 73 3.88 -4.71 -10.64
N VAL A 74 3.55 -3.42 -10.57
CA VAL A 74 3.61 -2.58 -9.38
C VAL A 74 2.30 -1.79 -9.29
N ALA A 75 1.65 -1.80 -8.13
CA ALA A 75 0.51 -0.96 -7.80
C ALA A 75 0.85 0.02 -6.66
N LEU A 76 0.17 1.16 -6.62
CA LEU A 76 0.20 2.05 -5.45
C LEU A 76 -0.77 1.52 -4.40
N ALA A 77 -0.23 1.02 -3.28
CA ALA A 77 -0.98 0.46 -2.18
C ALA A 77 -1.84 1.52 -1.47
N PRO A 78 -2.98 1.13 -0.86
CA PRO A 78 -3.84 2.04 -0.14
C PRO A 78 -3.13 2.57 1.10
N VAL A 79 -3.07 3.89 1.20
CA VAL A 79 -2.54 4.61 2.36
C VAL A 79 -3.58 5.65 2.78
N GLY A 80 -3.98 5.63 4.05
CA GLY A 80 -4.87 6.65 4.60
C GLY A 80 -4.16 7.99 4.82
N LEU A 81 -4.93 9.07 4.95
CA LEU A 81 -4.44 10.42 5.28
C LEU A 81 -3.42 11.02 4.29
N THR A 82 -3.42 10.64 3.02
CA THR A 82 -2.36 11.12 2.10
C THR A 82 -2.51 12.61 1.77
N GLY A 83 -3.74 13.14 1.81
CA GLY A 83 -4.01 14.57 1.77
C GLY A 83 -3.34 15.39 2.89
N MET A 84 -2.93 14.75 4.00
CA MET A 84 -2.16 15.39 5.07
C MET A 84 -0.65 15.32 4.84
N GLN A 85 -0.18 14.45 3.93
CA GLN A 85 1.23 14.43 3.50
C GLN A 85 1.49 15.52 2.46
N HIS A 86 0.53 15.70 1.55
CA HIS A 86 0.50 16.76 0.56
C HIS A 86 -0.96 17.07 0.26
N ALA A 87 -1.33 18.35 0.18
CA ALA A 87 -2.69 18.75 -0.17
C ALA A 87 -3.15 18.05 -1.46
N ASP A 88 -4.39 17.56 -1.48
CA ASP A 88 -4.98 16.76 -2.57
C ASP A 88 -4.18 15.49 -2.92
N GLY A 89 -3.53 14.92 -1.90
CA GLY A 89 -2.56 13.84 -2.05
C GLY A 89 -3.04 12.61 -2.80
N GLU A 90 -4.26 12.14 -2.53
CA GLU A 90 -4.84 10.99 -3.23
C GLU A 90 -5.04 11.26 -4.72
N ILE A 91 -5.52 12.46 -5.09
CA ILE A 91 -5.72 12.87 -6.47
C ILE A 91 -4.39 12.89 -7.22
N HIS A 92 -3.36 13.47 -6.61
CA HIS A 92 -2.01 13.50 -7.18
C HIS A 92 -1.43 12.09 -7.39
N ALA A 93 -1.63 11.19 -6.43
CA ALA A 93 -1.18 9.81 -6.55
C ALA A 93 -1.93 9.06 -7.68
N ALA A 94 -3.24 9.21 -7.74
CA ALA A 94 -4.09 8.58 -8.75
C ALA A 94 -3.73 9.03 -10.17
N ARG A 95 -3.54 10.34 -10.38
CA ARG A 95 -3.11 10.91 -11.68
C ARG A 95 -1.71 10.45 -12.09
N ALA A 96 -0.78 10.36 -11.13
CA ALA A 96 0.56 9.84 -11.40
C ALA A 96 0.51 8.36 -11.80
N ALA A 97 -0.26 7.55 -11.08
CA ALA A 97 -0.44 6.13 -11.37
C ALA A 97 -1.09 5.89 -12.75
N GLU A 98 -2.17 6.62 -13.04
CA GLU A 98 -2.87 6.58 -14.32
C GLU A 98 -1.91 6.86 -15.50
N ARG A 99 -1.19 7.98 -15.46
CA ARG A 99 -0.26 8.35 -16.53
C ARG A 99 0.91 7.38 -16.67
N PHE A 100 1.35 6.81 -15.55
CA PHE A 100 2.43 5.83 -15.57
C PHE A 100 1.96 4.46 -16.04
N GLY A 101 0.65 4.20 -16.04
CA GLY A 101 0.05 2.93 -16.42
C GLY A 101 0.21 1.87 -15.34
N VAL A 102 -0.03 2.23 -14.07
CA VAL A 102 -0.05 1.29 -12.92
C VAL A 102 -1.32 1.48 -12.08
N PRO A 103 -1.82 0.44 -11.39
CA PRO A 103 -3.01 0.57 -10.57
C PRO A 103 -2.78 1.50 -9.37
N PHE A 104 -3.77 2.31 -9.03
CA PHE A 104 -3.87 3.03 -7.76
C PHE A 104 -4.99 2.43 -6.93
N CYS A 105 -4.74 2.23 -5.64
CA CYS A 105 -5.75 1.77 -4.69
C CYS A 105 -6.06 2.86 -3.66
N LEU A 106 -7.28 3.40 -3.69
CA LEU A 106 -7.74 4.42 -2.76
C LEU A 106 -8.12 3.78 -1.41
N SER A 107 -7.67 4.34 -0.30
CA SER A 107 -8.07 3.87 1.03
C SER A 107 -9.46 4.37 1.42
N THR A 108 -10.22 3.56 2.17
CA THR A 108 -11.41 4.03 2.91
C THR A 108 -11.08 5.26 3.77
N MET A 109 -9.86 5.30 4.33
CA MET A 109 -9.36 6.34 5.24
C MET A 109 -8.66 7.50 4.50
N SER A 110 -9.12 7.84 3.30
CA SER A 110 -8.57 8.94 2.49
C SER A 110 -9.12 10.31 2.86
N ILE A 111 -8.35 11.37 2.56
CA ILE A 111 -8.81 12.75 2.67
C ILE A 111 -9.68 13.14 1.47
N CYS A 112 -9.22 12.88 0.25
CA CYS A 112 -10.08 13.00 -0.93
C CYS A 112 -11.10 11.85 -0.96
N SER A 113 -12.35 12.14 -1.31
CA SER A 113 -13.37 11.09 -1.43
C SER A 113 -13.20 10.24 -2.69
N ILE A 114 -13.93 9.14 -2.79
CA ILE A 114 -14.06 8.33 -4.02
C ILE A 114 -14.43 9.23 -5.21
N GLU A 115 -15.41 10.11 -5.04
CA GLU A 115 -15.92 11.00 -6.09
C GLU A 115 -14.88 12.05 -6.49
N ASP A 116 -14.12 12.58 -5.52
CA ASP A 116 -13.03 13.51 -5.80
C ASP A 116 -11.96 12.84 -6.68
N VAL A 117 -11.55 11.61 -6.37
CA VAL A 117 -10.54 10.90 -7.18
C VAL A 117 -11.10 10.56 -8.56
N ALA A 118 -12.34 10.09 -8.64
CA ALA A 118 -13.02 9.78 -9.90
C ALA A 118 -13.18 11.02 -10.81
N ALA A 119 -13.44 12.20 -10.23
CA ALA A 119 -13.54 13.44 -10.99
C ALA A 119 -12.20 13.93 -11.58
N HIS A 120 -11.07 13.42 -11.11
CA HIS A 120 -9.73 13.84 -11.52
C HIS A 120 -8.92 12.75 -12.21
N THR A 121 -9.55 11.61 -12.53
CA THR A 121 -8.97 10.50 -13.28
C THR A 121 -9.92 10.08 -14.39
N THR A 122 -9.39 9.43 -15.43
CA THR A 122 -10.17 8.87 -16.54
C THR A 122 -10.22 7.35 -16.54
N SER A 123 -9.22 6.74 -15.93
CA SER A 123 -9.06 5.30 -15.78
C SER A 123 -9.62 4.84 -14.42
N PRO A 124 -10.30 3.68 -14.37
CA PRO A 124 -10.70 3.05 -13.12
C PRO A 124 -9.54 2.87 -12.13
N PHE A 125 -9.79 3.14 -10.86
CA PHE A 125 -8.87 2.84 -9.76
C PHE A 125 -9.48 1.78 -8.83
N MET A 126 -8.65 1.12 -8.02
CA MET A 126 -9.10 0.15 -7.03
C MET A 126 -9.55 0.88 -5.76
N PHE A 127 -10.49 0.30 -5.01
CA PHE A 127 -10.93 0.87 -3.73
C PHE A 127 -10.72 -0.13 -2.60
N GLN A 128 -10.01 0.28 -1.56
CA GLN A 128 -9.78 -0.51 -0.36
C GLN A 128 -10.87 -0.25 0.67
N LEU A 129 -11.46 -1.33 1.17
CA LEU A 129 -12.54 -1.34 2.15
C LEU A 129 -12.07 -1.92 3.49
N TYR A 130 -12.43 -1.24 4.58
CA TYR A 130 -12.42 -1.81 5.92
C TYR A 130 -13.83 -2.27 6.28
N VAL A 131 -13.95 -3.43 6.93
CA VAL A 131 -15.25 -3.89 7.41
C VAL A 131 -15.61 -3.16 8.69
N MET A 132 -16.67 -2.35 8.61
CA MET A 132 -17.18 -1.57 9.72
C MET A 132 -18.50 -2.17 10.23
N LYS A 133 -18.80 -1.93 11.50
CA LYS A 133 -20.04 -2.38 12.16
C LYS A 133 -21.29 -1.78 11.52
N ASP A 134 -21.22 -0.52 11.10
CA ASP A 134 -22.31 0.18 10.41
C ASP A 134 -22.55 -0.41 9.01
N GLN A 135 -23.54 -1.30 8.92
CA GLN A 135 -23.91 -1.98 7.67
C GLN A 135 -24.51 -1.04 6.63
N GLU A 136 -25.21 0.02 7.04
CA GLU A 136 -25.74 1.01 6.10
C GLU A 136 -24.60 1.80 5.45
N PHE A 137 -23.60 2.20 6.26
CA PHE A 137 -22.40 2.84 5.75
C PHE A 137 -21.62 1.91 4.80
N LEU A 138 -21.47 0.63 5.18
CA LEU A 138 -20.80 -0.39 4.36
C LEU A 138 -21.48 -0.55 2.98
N ALA A 139 -22.80 -0.68 2.95
CA ALA A 139 -23.55 -0.79 1.71
C ALA A 139 -23.42 0.51 0.87
N ALA A 140 -23.56 1.68 1.51
CA ALA A 140 -23.46 2.97 0.83
C ALA A 140 -22.07 3.22 0.21
N ILE A 141 -20.99 2.87 0.91
CA ILE A 141 -19.63 3.06 0.37
C ILE A 141 -19.31 2.11 -0.78
N ILE A 142 -19.86 0.89 -0.76
CA ILE A 142 -19.77 -0.05 -1.89
C ILE A 142 -20.50 0.52 -3.12
N GLU A 143 -21.72 1.04 -2.95
CA GLU A 143 -22.46 1.67 -4.05
C GLU A 143 -21.74 2.91 -4.61
N ARG A 144 -21.10 3.71 -3.76
CA ARG A 144 -20.25 4.83 -4.21
C ARG A 144 -19.05 4.36 -5.03
N ALA A 145 -18.38 3.29 -4.59
CA ALA A 145 -17.27 2.70 -5.34
C ALA A 145 -17.74 2.16 -6.71
N LYS A 146 -18.93 1.56 -6.79
CA LYS A 146 -19.54 1.14 -8.08
C LYS A 146 -19.87 2.32 -8.97
N ALA A 147 -20.48 3.37 -8.42
CA ALA A 147 -20.83 4.58 -9.17
C ALA A 147 -19.59 5.28 -9.75
N ALA A 148 -18.48 5.25 -9.01
CA ALA A 148 -17.18 5.72 -9.47
C ALA A 148 -16.45 4.75 -10.41
N LYS A 149 -17.05 3.58 -10.71
CA LYS A 149 -16.51 2.54 -11.58
C LYS A 149 -15.14 2.05 -11.12
N CYS A 150 -14.96 1.88 -9.81
CA CYS A 150 -13.74 1.28 -9.28
C CYS A 150 -13.50 -0.11 -9.92
N SER A 151 -12.26 -0.43 -10.29
CA SER A 151 -11.93 -1.64 -11.05
C SER A 151 -11.95 -2.91 -10.19
N ALA A 152 -11.65 -2.78 -8.90
CA ALA A 152 -11.66 -3.87 -7.94
C ALA A 152 -11.93 -3.33 -6.53
N LEU A 153 -12.51 -4.18 -5.69
CA LEU A 153 -12.62 -3.96 -4.25
C LEU A 153 -11.50 -4.71 -3.54
N VAL A 154 -10.77 -4.02 -2.66
CA VAL A 154 -9.66 -4.58 -1.89
C VAL A 154 -10.08 -4.66 -0.43
N LEU A 155 -10.45 -5.85 0.03
CA LEU A 155 -10.90 -6.04 1.41
C LEU A 155 -9.70 -6.26 2.32
N THR A 156 -9.55 -5.42 3.34
CA THR A 156 -8.45 -5.53 4.30
C THR A 156 -8.87 -6.36 5.51
N LEU A 157 -8.18 -7.48 5.72
CA LEU A 157 -8.50 -8.48 6.75
C LEU A 157 -7.65 -8.35 8.02
N ASP A 158 -6.46 -7.75 7.92
CA ASP A 158 -5.48 -7.65 9.01
C ASP A 158 -5.70 -6.46 9.99
N LEU A 159 -6.89 -5.86 9.96
CA LEU A 159 -7.21 -4.63 10.70
C LEU A 159 -8.57 -4.69 11.42
N GLN A 160 -8.95 -5.84 11.98
CA GLN A 160 -10.12 -5.94 12.86
C GLN A 160 -9.92 -5.16 14.18
N ILE A 161 -8.67 -5.07 14.64
CA ILE A 161 -8.24 -4.30 15.80
C ILE A 161 -7.05 -3.44 15.39
N LEU A 162 -6.96 -2.22 15.89
CA LEU A 162 -5.83 -1.33 15.59
C LEU A 162 -4.56 -1.73 16.36
N GLY A 163 -3.46 -1.91 15.62
CA GLY A 163 -2.13 -2.01 16.21
C GLY A 163 -1.70 -0.69 16.87
N GLN A 164 -1.01 -0.77 18.01
CA GLN A 164 -0.55 0.41 18.73
C GLN A 164 0.73 0.98 18.09
N ARG A 165 0.66 2.24 17.66
CA ARG A 165 1.77 2.99 17.07
C ARG A 165 2.25 4.06 18.05
N HIS A 166 3.42 3.83 18.67
CA HIS A 166 3.94 4.72 19.72
C HIS A 166 4.20 6.15 19.24
N LYS A 167 4.59 6.35 17.97
CA LYS A 167 4.85 7.70 17.43
C LYS A 167 3.58 8.53 17.35
N ASP A 168 2.44 7.93 17.04
CA ASP A 168 1.15 8.62 16.94
C ASP A 168 0.71 9.16 18.31
N LEU A 169 0.88 8.35 19.36
CA LEU A 169 0.60 8.75 20.75
C LEU A 169 1.52 9.89 21.21
N LYS A 170 2.84 9.75 20.95
CA LYS A 170 3.84 10.76 21.36
C LYS A 170 3.67 12.09 20.63
N ASN A 171 3.24 12.06 19.37
CA ASN A 171 2.99 13.25 18.58
C ASN A 171 1.57 13.83 18.80
N GLY A 172 0.74 13.18 19.62
CA GLY A 172 -0.63 13.62 19.87
C GLY A 172 -1.50 13.63 18.61
N LEU A 173 -1.22 12.72 17.66
CA LEU A 173 -1.96 12.63 16.40
C LEU A 173 -3.43 12.38 16.72
N SER A 174 -4.25 13.37 16.39
CA SER A 174 -5.69 13.42 16.62
C SER A 174 -6.32 14.21 15.49
N ALA A 175 -7.62 14.06 15.31
CA ALA A 175 -8.42 14.94 14.47
C ALA A 175 -9.30 15.76 15.42
N PRO A 176 -9.22 17.10 15.45
CA PRO A 176 -8.14 17.92 14.87
C PRO A 176 -6.82 17.74 15.64
N PRO A 177 -5.66 18.03 15.03
CA PRO A 177 -4.37 17.91 15.70
C PRO A 177 -4.26 18.78 16.96
N LYS A 178 -3.67 18.23 18.03
CA LYS A 178 -3.38 19.01 19.24
C LYS A 178 -2.33 20.08 18.95
N MET A 179 -2.70 21.35 19.12
CA MET A 179 -1.82 22.52 18.91
C MET A 179 -0.88 22.74 20.09
N THR A 180 0.01 21.77 20.35
CA THR A 180 1.08 21.92 21.34
C THR A 180 2.19 22.84 20.82
N LEU A 181 2.97 23.45 21.70
CA LEU A 181 4.10 24.32 21.31
C LEU A 181 5.06 23.63 20.32
N PRO A 182 5.49 22.36 20.51
CA PRO A 182 6.32 21.67 19.52
C PRO A 182 5.64 21.51 18.15
N THR A 183 4.33 21.24 18.13
CA THR A 183 3.55 21.09 16.89
C THR A 183 3.43 22.42 16.16
N MET A 184 3.17 23.52 16.87
CA MET A 184 3.11 24.86 16.30
C MET A 184 4.44 25.28 15.68
N LEU A 185 5.55 25.03 16.38
CA LEU A 185 6.89 25.33 15.88
C LEU A 185 7.23 24.49 14.64
N ASP A 186 6.93 23.20 14.64
CA ASP A 186 7.15 22.35 13.45
C ASP A 186 6.30 22.84 12.27
N LEU A 187 5.00 23.09 12.45
CA LEU A 187 4.11 23.63 11.42
C LEU A 187 4.62 24.95 10.83
N ALA A 188 5.13 25.87 11.67
CA ALA A 188 5.68 27.15 11.23
C ALA A 188 6.88 26.98 10.27
N THR A 189 7.64 25.89 10.38
CA THR A 189 8.74 25.59 9.45
C THR A 189 8.28 24.97 8.13
N ARG A 190 7.05 24.46 8.06
CA ARG A 190 6.47 23.77 6.88
C ARG A 190 5.55 24.68 6.06
N TRP A 191 5.98 25.92 5.80
CA TRP A 191 5.16 26.94 5.13
C TRP A 191 4.59 26.49 3.77
N ARG A 192 5.35 25.74 2.96
CA ARG A 192 4.88 25.21 1.67
C ARG A 192 3.69 24.26 1.83
N TRP A 193 3.77 23.37 2.81
CA TRP A 193 2.66 22.50 3.15
C TRP A 193 1.46 23.32 3.62
N GLY A 194 1.68 24.31 4.49
CA GLY A 194 0.62 25.20 4.98
C GLY A 194 -0.11 25.94 3.85
N MET A 195 0.62 26.50 2.88
CA MET A 195 0.00 27.13 1.71
C MET A 195 -0.82 26.14 0.87
N GLY A 196 -0.32 24.92 0.67
CA GLY A 196 -1.09 23.88 -0.03
C GLY A 196 -2.39 23.55 0.71
N MET A 197 -2.32 23.40 2.03
CA MET A 197 -3.49 23.13 2.86
C MET A 197 -4.52 24.27 2.88
N LEU A 198 -4.07 25.52 2.80
CA LEU A 198 -4.96 26.68 2.65
C LEU A 198 -5.68 26.68 1.29
N GLY A 199 -4.99 26.23 0.23
CA GLY A 199 -5.55 26.16 -1.13
C GLY A 199 -6.55 25.02 -1.36
N THR A 200 -6.50 23.95 -0.57
CA THR A 200 -7.45 22.83 -0.70
C THR A 200 -8.66 22.99 0.21
N LYS A 201 -9.81 22.50 -0.27
CA LYS A 201 -11.04 22.29 0.52
C LYS A 201 -11.08 20.94 1.25
N ARG A 202 -10.16 20.03 0.94
CA ARG A 202 -10.16 18.63 1.40
C ARG A 202 -9.28 18.50 2.63
N ARG A 203 -9.90 18.52 3.82
CA ARG A 203 -9.19 18.56 5.11
C ARG A 203 -9.70 17.54 6.13
N ALA A 204 -10.70 16.76 5.76
CA ALA A 204 -11.29 15.71 6.58
C ALA A 204 -11.37 14.41 5.79
N PHE A 205 -11.76 13.31 6.42
CA PHE A 205 -11.91 12.03 5.75
C PHE A 205 -13.11 12.05 4.78
N GLY A 206 -12.87 12.31 3.49
CA GLY A 206 -13.92 12.52 2.49
C GLY A 206 -14.84 11.33 2.24
N ASN A 207 -14.42 10.12 2.62
CA ASN A 207 -15.28 8.94 2.55
C ASN A 207 -16.17 8.73 3.78
N ILE A 208 -15.79 9.31 4.92
CA ILE A 208 -16.44 9.07 6.23
C ILE A 208 -17.31 10.26 6.64
N VAL A 209 -16.74 11.46 6.62
CA VAL A 209 -17.42 12.67 7.13
C VAL A 209 -18.59 13.03 6.21
N GLY A 210 -19.77 13.13 6.80
CA GLY A 210 -21.03 13.35 6.07
C GLY A 210 -21.68 12.08 5.49
N HIS A 211 -21.04 10.92 5.65
CA HIS A 211 -21.55 9.64 5.16
C HIS A 211 -21.83 8.64 6.28
N ALA A 212 -21.12 8.72 7.40
CA ALA A 212 -21.32 7.86 8.56
C ALA A 212 -22.17 8.52 9.66
N LYS A 213 -22.99 7.73 10.35
CA LYS A 213 -23.81 8.21 11.48
C LYS A 213 -22.92 8.47 12.70
N GLY A 214 -23.23 9.53 13.46
CA GLY A 214 -22.54 9.84 14.73
C GLY A 214 -21.24 10.62 14.61
N VAL A 215 -20.80 10.99 13.40
CA VAL A 215 -19.63 11.86 13.16
C VAL A 215 -20.06 13.33 13.24
N GLY A 216 -20.51 13.77 14.40
CA GLY A 216 -21.01 15.14 14.62
C GLY A 216 -19.92 16.17 14.92
N ASP A 217 -18.78 15.73 15.48
CA ASP A 217 -17.68 16.61 15.85
C ASP A 217 -16.34 15.99 15.43
N THR A 218 -15.52 16.76 14.71
CA THR A 218 -14.25 16.25 14.13
C THR A 218 -13.25 15.79 15.19
N GLY A 219 -13.41 16.26 16.44
CA GLY A 219 -12.62 15.93 17.64
C GLY A 219 -12.55 14.45 18.03
N SER A 220 -13.53 13.64 17.63
CA SER A 220 -13.65 12.22 18.01
C SER A 220 -13.58 11.27 16.81
N LEU A 221 -13.23 11.78 15.62
CA LEU A 221 -13.30 10.98 14.39
C LEU A 221 -12.35 9.78 14.41
N MET A 222 -11.12 9.94 14.92
CA MET A 222 -10.17 8.82 15.00
C MET A 222 -10.61 7.75 16.02
N SER A 223 -11.20 8.15 17.14
CA SER A 223 -11.74 7.20 18.13
C SER A 223 -12.98 6.50 17.60
N TRP A 224 -13.87 7.23 16.93
CA TRP A 224 -15.05 6.65 16.28
C TRP A 224 -14.63 5.61 15.23
N ILE A 225 -13.67 5.93 14.36
CA ILE A 225 -13.16 4.99 13.35
C ILE A 225 -12.63 3.72 14.03
N ALA A 226 -11.85 3.86 15.11
CA ALA A 226 -11.32 2.73 15.86
C ALA A 226 -12.43 1.84 16.43
N GLU A 227 -13.50 2.43 16.94
CA GLU A 227 -14.65 1.72 17.51
C GLU A 227 -15.53 1.04 16.45
N GLN A 228 -15.51 1.55 15.21
CA GLN A 228 -16.31 1.02 14.11
C GLN A 228 -15.74 -0.22 13.44
N PHE A 229 -14.45 -0.56 13.62
CA PHE A 229 -13.92 -1.80 13.04
C PHE A 229 -14.66 -3.02 13.60
N ASP A 230 -15.07 -3.91 12.69
CA ASP A 230 -15.85 -5.10 13.06
C ASP A 230 -14.93 -6.24 13.52
N GLU A 231 -14.82 -6.38 14.84
CA GLU A 231 -14.09 -7.47 15.49
C GLU A 231 -14.70 -8.86 15.21
N ARG A 232 -15.94 -8.92 14.71
CA ARG A 232 -16.63 -10.17 14.35
C ARG A 232 -16.59 -10.45 12.84
N LEU A 233 -15.58 -9.95 12.12
CA LEU A 233 -15.40 -10.29 10.72
C LEU A 233 -15.18 -11.80 10.57
N ASP A 234 -15.96 -12.41 9.69
CA ASP A 234 -15.90 -13.83 9.34
C ASP A 234 -16.11 -14.00 7.82
N TRP A 235 -15.99 -15.22 7.32
CA TRP A 235 -16.11 -15.53 5.90
C TRP A 235 -17.52 -15.34 5.35
N ASP A 236 -18.56 -15.44 6.18
CA ASP A 236 -19.95 -15.17 5.78
C ASP A 236 -20.15 -13.68 5.48
N LYS A 237 -19.58 -12.79 6.29
CA LYS A 237 -19.57 -11.34 6.01
C LYS A 237 -18.75 -11.01 4.77
N ILE A 238 -17.62 -11.67 4.57
CA ILE A 238 -16.82 -11.50 3.35
C ILE A 238 -17.64 -11.93 2.11
N ALA A 239 -18.41 -13.03 2.20
CA ALA A 239 -19.35 -13.45 1.14
C ALA A 239 -20.41 -12.40 0.86
N ALA A 240 -21.05 -11.85 1.90
CA ALA A 240 -22.04 -10.80 1.73
C ALA A 240 -21.45 -9.54 1.06
N ILE A 241 -20.23 -9.13 1.42
CA ILE A 241 -19.53 -8.00 0.79
C ILE A 241 -19.21 -8.29 -0.68
N ARG A 242 -18.72 -9.50 -0.98
CA ARG A 242 -18.46 -9.94 -2.37
C ARG A 242 -19.73 -9.86 -3.20
N ASP A 243 -20.83 -10.39 -2.69
CA ASP A 243 -22.11 -10.46 -3.40
C ASP A 243 -22.71 -9.06 -3.60
N MET A 244 -22.56 -8.18 -2.59
CA MET A 244 -22.90 -6.76 -2.75
C MET A 244 -22.02 -6.09 -3.80
N TRP A 245 -20.71 -6.34 -3.85
CA TRP A 245 -19.80 -5.69 -4.80
C TRP A 245 -20.03 -6.16 -6.24
N GLY A 246 -20.10 -7.48 -6.47
CA GLY A 246 -20.36 -8.06 -7.79
C GLY A 246 -19.26 -7.87 -8.84
N GLY A 247 -18.05 -7.46 -8.43
CA GLY A 247 -16.89 -7.27 -9.30
C GLY A 247 -15.63 -7.97 -8.77
N LYS A 248 -14.47 -7.58 -9.30
CA LYS A 248 -13.18 -8.14 -8.90
C LYS A 248 -12.90 -7.91 -7.41
N LEU A 249 -12.57 -8.95 -6.66
CA LEU A 249 -12.33 -8.90 -5.23
C LEU A 249 -10.89 -9.34 -4.91
N ILE A 250 -10.18 -8.49 -4.17
CA ILE A 250 -8.81 -8.73 -3.71
C ILE A 250 -8.80 -8.81 -2.18
N LEU A 251 -8.27 -9.88 -1.61
CA LEU A 251 -8.15 -10.03 -0.16
C LEU A 251 -6.73 -9.64 0.30
N LYS A 252 -6.63 -8.63 1.17
CA LYS A 252 -5.36 -8.07 1.64
C LYS A 252 -5.15 -8.31 3.13
N GLY A 253 -3.92 -8.64 3.50
CA GLY A 253 -3.54 -8.87 4.90
C GLY A 253 -3.32 -10.34 5.23
N ILE A 254 -3.14 -11.18 4.20
CA ILE A 254 -2.84 -12.59 4.37
C ILE A 254 -1.36 -12.73 4.71
N LEU A 255 -1.04 -13.43 5.80
CA LEU A 255 0.34 -13.68 6.21
C LEU A 255 0.57 -15.15 6.60
N ASP A 256 -0.48 -15.99 6.55
CA ASP A 256 -0.43 -17.40 6.90
C ASP A 256 -0.86 -18.30 5.72
N PRO A 257 -0.18 -19.44 5.48
CA PRO A 257 -0.56 -20.41 4.45
C PRO A 257 -1.97 -21.00 4.58
N GLU A 258 -2.49 -21.17 5.79
CA GLU A 258 -3.86 -21.66 6.02
C GLU A 258 -4.89 -20.63 5.53
N ASP A 259 -4.73 -19.38 5.98
CA ASP A 259 -5.59 -18.26 5.54
C ASP A 259 -5.55 -18.07 4.03
N ALA A 260 -4.39 -18.27 3.41
CA ALA A 260 -4.25 -18.19 1.95
C ALA A 260 -5.05 -19.28 1.23
N ARG A 261 -5.07 -20.52 1.75
CA ARG A 261 -5.88 -21.60 1.19
C ARG A 261 -7.36 -21.27 1.29
N ILE A 262 -7.81 -20.77 2.44
CA ILE A 262 -9.21 -20.38 2.63
C ILE A 262 -9.57 -19.23 1.70
N ALA A 263 -8.72 -18.23 1.54
CA ALA A 263 -8.91 -17.11 0.61
C ALA A 263 -9.00 -17.57 -0.86
N ALA A 264 -8.18 -18.55 -1.25
CA ALA A 264 -8.23 -19.15 -2.58
C ALA A 264 -9.53 -19.96 -2.78
N ASP A 265 -9.91 -20.79 -1.81
CA ASP A 265 -11.14 -21.60 -1.85
C ASP A 265 -12.42 -20.74 -1.83
N PHE A 266 -12.36 -19.58 -1.18
CA PHE A 266 -13.42 -18.57 -1.21
C PHE A 266 -13.64 -17.96 -2.60
N GLY A 267 -12.64 -18.04 -3.48
CA GLY A 267 -12.70 -17.52 -4.86
C GLY A 267 -12.36 -16.03 -4.99
N ALA A 268 -11.38 -15.54 -4.21
CA ALA A 268 -10.82 -14.20 -4.46
C ALA A 268 -10.11 -14.17 -5.82
N ASP A 269 -10.18 -13.04 -6.55
CA ASP A 269 -9.45 -12.88 -7.81
C ASP A 269 -7.93 -12.73 -7.58
N ALA A 270 -7.56 -12.13 -6.44
CA ALA A 270 -6.18 -12.04 -5.98
C ALA A 270 -6.10 -11.99 -4.45
N ILE A 271 -4.98 -12.41 -3.91
CA ILE A 271 -4.61 -12.20 -2.49
C ILE A 271 -3.37 -11.32 -2.39
N VAL A 272 -3.24 -10.55 -1.31
CA VAL A 272 -2.04 -9.74 -1.05
C VAL A 272 -1.37 -10.21 0.23
N VAL A 273 -0.18 -10.79 0.08
CA VAL A 273 0.72 -11.12 1.19
C VAL A 273 1.16 -9.83 1.86
N SER A 274 0.69 -9.60 3.08
CA SER A 274 0.80 -8.30 3.74
C SER A 274 0.74 -8.42 5.26
N ASN A 275 1.57 -7.63 5.94
CA ASN A 275 1.53 -7.40 7.38
C ASN A 275 1.21 -5.93 7.70
N HIS A 276 0.42 -5.29 6.83
CA HIS A 276 0.07 -3.87 6.89
C HIS A 276 1.29 -2.92 6.90
N GLY A 277 2.42 -3.35 6.33
CA GLY A 277 3.69 -2.60 6.38
C GLY A 277 4.29 -2.50 7.79
N GLY A 278 4.07 -3.52 8.63
CA GLY A 278 4.57 -3.64 10.01
C GLY A 278 3.84 -2.75 11.00
N ARG A 279 2.56 -2.45 10.75
CA ARG A 279 1.75 -1.46 11.52
C ARG A 279 0.64 -2.07 12.37
N GLN A 280 0.54 -3.38 12.38
CA GLN A 280 -0.51 -4.11 13.06
C GLN A 280 0.10 -5.02 14.14
N LEU A 281 0.47 -6.25 13.80
CA LEU A 281 1.15 -7.19 14.70
C LEU A 281 2.68 -7.03 14.59
N ASP A 282 3.33 -6.52 15.65
CA ASP A 282 4.81 -6.50 15.73
C ASP A 282 5.32 -7.83 16.30
N GLY A 283 6.36 -8.39 15.67
CA GLY A 283 6.83 -9.76 15.91
C GLY A 283 6.34 -10.76 14.86
N ALA A 284 5.45 -10.35 13.95
CA ALA A 284 5.13 -11.11 12.75
C ALA A 284 6.31 -11.11 11.76
N LEU A 285 6.40 -12.16 10.93
CA LEU A 285 7.41 -12.22 9.87
C LEU A 285 7.17 -11.18 8.77
N SER A 286 8.24 -10.86 8.04
CA SER A 286 8.14 -10.00 6.86
C SER A 286 7.30 -10.66 5.77
N SER A 287 6.57 -9.85 4.99
CA SER A 287 5.78 -10.36 3.87
C SER A 287 6.65 -11.13 2.85
N ILE A 288 7.90 -10.70 2.63
CA ILE A 288 8.79 -11.34 1.64
C ILE A 288 9.24 -12.72 2.09
N ARG A 289 9.35 -12.93 3.40
CA ARG A 289 9.68 -14.22 3.97
C ARG A 289 8.51 -15.20 3.90
N MET A 290 7.29 -14.70 4.11
CA MET A 290 6.09 -15.53 4.00
C MET A 290 5.68 -15.83 2.57
N LEU A 291 6.00 -14.96 1.61
CA LEU A 291 5.56 -15.07 0.22
C LEU A 291 5.73 -16.48 -0.40
N PRO A 292 6.90 -17.16 -0.32
CA PRO A 292 7.04 -18.49 -0.93
C PRO A 292 6.11 -19.54 -0.33
N HIS A 293 5.88 -19.50 0.98
CA HIS A 293 4.95 -20.43 1.65
C HIS A 293 3.50 -20.19 1.22
N ILE A 294 3.12 -18.93 1.01
CA ILE A 294 1.79 -18.56 0.50
C ILE A 294 1.63 -19.04 -0.94
N VAL A 295 2.62 -18.79 -1.80
CA VAL A 295 2.62 -19.23 -3.21
C VAL A 295 2.47 -20.76 -3.28
N GLU A 296 3.24 -21.50 -2.48
CA GLU A 296 3.16 -22.96 -2.42
C GLU A 296 1.77 -23.44 -1.96
N ALA A 297 1.19 -22.78 -0.95
CA ALA A 297 -0.09 -23.18 -0.39
C ALA A 297 -1.28 -23.02 -1.37
N VAL A 298 -1.24 -22.00 -2.22
CA VAL A 298 -2.34 -21.70 -3.14
C VAL A 298 -2.12 -22.24 -4.56
N GLY A 299 -0.87 -22.42 -4.99
CA GLY A 299 -0.53 -22.81 -6.35
C GLY A 299 -1.11 -21.83 -7.39
N ASP A 300 -1.66 -22.36 -8.47
CA ASP A 300 -2.23 -21.55 -9.56
C ASP A 300 -3.71 -21.14 -9.34
N ARG A 301 -4.26 -21.37 -8.14
CA ARG A 301 -5.70 -21.15 -7.85
C ARG A 301 -6.08 -19.68 -7.77
N VAL A 302 -5.15 -18.80 -7.41
CA VAL A 302 -5.40 -17.36 -7.21
C VAL A 302 -4.14 -16.55 -7.52
N GLU A 303 -4.32 -15.33 -8.03
CA GLU A 303 -3.20 -14.42 -8.23
C GLU A 303 -2.62 -13.97 -6.88
N VAL A 304 -1.32 -14.17 -6.68
CA VAL A 304 -0.61 -13.79 -5.45
C VAL A 304 0.11 -12.46 -5.65
N HIS A 305 -0.30 -11.44 -4.93
CA HIS A 305 0.39 -10.15 -4.81
C HIS A 305 1.14 -10.04 -3.50
N MET A 306 2.01 -9.04 -3.38
CA MET A 306 2.76 -8.76 -2.15
C MET A 306 2.92 -7.26 -1.89
N ASP A 307 2.78 -6.85 -0.63
CA ASP A 307 3.19 -5.53 -0.14
C ASP A 307 4.17 -5.63 1.05
N GLY A 308 4.71 -4.48 1.47
CA GLY A 308 5.61 -4.39 2.61
C GLY A 308 7.09 -4.38 2.20
N GLY A 309 7.86 -3.41 2.70
CA GLY A 309 9.32 -3.38 2.52
C GLY A 309 9.87 -2.91 1.17
N ILE A 310 9.10 -2.96 0.07
CA ILE A 310 9.58 -2.63 -1.27
C ILE A 310 10.03 -1.16 -1.38
N ARG A 311 11.30 -0.92 -1.71
CA ARG A 311 11.90 0.43 -1.88
C ARG A 311 12.75 0.58 -3.14
N SER A 312 12.90 -0.48 -3.92
CA SER A 312 13.71 -0.51 -5.14
C SER A 312 13.05 -1.39 -6.21
N GLY A 313 13.47 -1.23 -7.46
CA GLY A 313 13.09 -2.16 -8.53
C GLY A 313 13.68 -3.56 -8.34
N GLN A 314 14.77 -3.69 -7.58
CA GLN A 314 15.34 -4.99 -7.20
C GLN A 314 14.45 -5.73 -6.20
N ASP A 315 13.79 -5.02 -5.28
CA ASP A 315 12.84 -5.64 -4.35
C ASP A 315 11.63 -6.19 -5.11
N VAL A 316 11.14 -5.45 -6.11
CA VAL A 316 10.10 -5.94 -7.02
C VAL A 316 10.57 -7.22 -7.72
N LEU A 317 11.76 -7.21 -8.33
CA LEU A 317 12.31 -8.37 -9.01
C LEU A 317 12.42 -9.60 -8.10
N LYS A 318 12.87 -9.40 -6.85
CA LYS A 318 12.98 -10.47 -5.85
C LYS A 318 11.62 -11.05 -5.46
N ALA A 319 10.61 -10.21 -5.28
CA ALA A 319 9.26 -10.69 -4.99
C ALA A 319 8.68 -11.49 -6.16
N LEU A 320 8.85 -11.02 -7.40
CA LEU A 320 8.43 -11.76 -8.60
C LEU A 320 9.15 -13.11 -8.72
N ALA A 321 10.47 -13.13 -8.49
CA ALA A 321 11.26 -14.35 -8.53
C ALA A 321 10.90 -15.37 -7.42
N LEU A 322 10.24 -14.92 -6.35
CA LEU A 322 9.67 -15.76 -5.30
C LEU A 322 8.21 -16.15 -5.55
N GLY A 323 7.65 -15.82 -6.73
CA GLY A 323 6.32 -16.26 -7.16
C GLY A 323 5.20 -15.23 -7.00
N ALA A 324 5.50 -13.97 -6.63
CA ALA A 324 4.50 -12.93 -6.73
C ALA A 324 4.15 -12.64 -8.19
N HIS A 325 2.87 -12.48 -8.49
CA HIS A 325 2.36 -12.04 -9.78
C HIS A 325 2.43 -10.52 -9.93
N GLY A 326 2.31 -9.80 -8.80
CA GLY A 326 2.31 -8.35 -8.72
C GLY A 326 2.74 -7.84 -7.35
N THR A 327 3.20 -6.58 -7.29
CA THR A 327 3.70 -5.97 -6.05
C THR A 327 3.02 -4.65 -5.76
N TRP A 328 3.00 -4.26 -4.48
CA TRP A 328 2.28 -3.09 -4.00
C TRP A 328 3.24 -2.24 -3.18
N ILE A 329 3.49 -1.02 -3.65
CA ILE A 329 4.33 -0.06 -2.92
C ILE A 329 3.44 0.84 -2.07
N GLY A 330 3.78 1.04 -0.80
CA GLY A 330 3.10 1.97 0.10
C GLY A 330 3.97 3.21 0.35
N ARG A 331 4.83 3.14 1.37
CA ARG A 331 5.69 4.27 1.76
C ARG A 331 6.59 4.77 0.62
N ALA A 332 7.00 3.93 -0.33
CA ALA A 332 7.85 4.37 -1.43
C ALA A 332 7.21 5.49 -2.28
N TRP A 333 5.95 5.32 -2.71
CA TRP A 333 5.25 6.39 -3.44
C TRP A 333 4.83 7.53 -2.52
N LEU A 334 4.51 7.23 -1.25
CA LEU A 334 4.15 8.23 -0.26
C LEU A 334 5.31 9.19 0.04
N HIS A 335 6.55 8.70 0.05
CA HIS A 335 7.74 9.55 0.12
C HIS A 335 7.86 10.45 -1.11
N GLY A 336 7.52 9.95 -2.30
CA GLY A 336 7.36 10.78 -3.48
C GLY A 336 6.32 11.88 -3.27
N LEU A 337 5.12 11.51 -2.81
CA LEU A 337 4.01 12.43 -2.58
C LEU A 337 4.36 13.55 -1.60
N GLY A 338 4.81 13.20 -0.38
CA GLY A 338 5.14 14.21 0.62
C GLY A 338 6.39 15.04 0.26
N ALA A 339 7.25 14.53 -0.62
CA ALA A 339 8.36 15.29 -1.14
C ALA A 339 7.91 16.35 -2.16
N MET A 340 7.15 15.97 -3.18
CA MET A 340 6.94 16.81 -4.38
C MET A 340 5.54 16.64 -5.02
N GLY A 341 4.57 16.12 -4.28
CA GLY A 341 3.25 15.81 -4.79
C GLY A 341 3.31 14.79 -5.93
N GLU A 342 2.50 15.02 -6.95
CA GLU A 342 2.38 14.18 -8.14
C GLU A 342 3.71 13.92 -8.87
N ALA A 343 4.57 14.93 -8.98
CA ALA A 343 5.89 14.80 -9.60
C ALA A 343 6.80 13.86 -8.80
N GLY A 344 6.68 13.84 -7.48
CA GLY A 344 7.45 12.94 -6.63
C GLY A 344 6.94 11.50 -6.69
N VAL A 345 5.62 11.29 -6.77
CA VAL A 345 5.04 9.95 -7.02
C VAL A 345 5.51 9.41 -8.36
N THR A 346 5.46 10.23 -9.41
CA THR A 346 5.99 9.89 -10.74
C THR A 346 7.47 9.52 -10.64
N ARG A 347 8.27 10.32 -9.92
CA ARG A 347 9.69 10.05 -9.72
C ARG A 347 9.96 8.73 -9.00
N ALA A 348 9.16 8.38 -7.99
CA ALA A 348 9.28 7.11 -7.29
C ALA A 348 9.03 5.92 -8.24
N LEU A 349 8.00 6.01 -9.08
CA LEU A 349 7.68 5.00 -10.08
C LEU A 349 8.78 4.87 -11.16
N GLU A 350 9.34 5.98 -11.63
CA GLU A 350 10.48 5.98 -12.56
C GLU A 350 11.71 5.28 -12.00
N ILE A 351 12.06 5.55 -10.73
CA ILE A 351 13.20 4.92 -10.05
C ILE A 351 12.99 3.40 -10.01
N ILE A 352 11.82 2.96 -9.53
CA ILE A 352 11.49 1.54 -9.43
C ILE A 352 11.49 0.87 -10.79
N ARG A 353 10.88 1.48 -11.82
CA ARG A 353 10.88 0.96 -13.20
C ARG A 353 12.31 0.79 -13.72
N LYS A 354 13.15 1.82 -13.59
CA LYS A 354 14.52 1.81 -14.12
C LYS A 354 15.37 0.74 -13.45
N GLU A 355 15.28 0.62 -12.14
CA GLU A 355 16.00 -0.39 -11.39
C GLU A 355 15.51 -1.81 -11.72
N LEU A 356 14.20 -2.00 -11.88
CA LEU A 356 13.60 -3.28 -12.27
C LEU A 356 14.07 -3.70 -13.66
N ASP A 357 13.95 -2.80 -14.65
CA ASP A 357 14.41 -3.03 -16.03
C ASP A 357 15.89 -3.43 -16.09
N THR A 358 16.75 -2.65 -15.42
CA THR A 358 18.20 -2.87 -15.44
C THR A 358 18.56 -4.17 -14.72
N SER A 359 17.92 -4.44 -13.59
CA SER A 359 18.24 -5.61 -12.76
C SER A 359 17.73 -6.90 -13.38
N MET A 360 16.55 -6.88 -14.03
CA MET A 360 16.03 -7.99 -14.84
C MET A 360 17.02 -8.33 -15.96
N ALA A 361 17.50 -7.32 -16.69
CA ALA A 361 18.50 -7.50 -17.75
C ALA A 361 19.80 -8.13 -17.22
N LEU A 362 20.32 -7.64 -16.09
CA LEU A 362 21.55 -8.16 -15.48
C LEU A 362 21.39 -9.55 -14.87
N CYS A 363 20.15 -9.98 -14.59
CA CYS A 363 19.79 -11.36 -14.28
C CYS A 363 19.63 -12.24 -15.52
N GLY A 364 19.79 -11.67 -16.72
CA GLY A 364 19.75 -12.33 -18.01
C GLY A 364 18.36 -12.51 -18.60
N GLU A 365 17.36 -11.81 -18.08
CA GLU A 365 15.98 -11.90 -18.54
C GLU A 365 15.60 -10.68 -19.40
N ARG A 366 14.78 -10.93 -20.44
CA ARG A 366 14.21 -9.90 -21.31
C ARG A 366 12.73 -9.65 -21.04
N ASP A 367 12.03 -10.64 -20.50
CA ASP A 367 10.60 -10.57 -20.15
C ASP A 367 10.43 -11.02 -18.68
N LEU A 368 9.57 -10.33 -17.93
CA LEU A 368 9.26 -10.68 -16.55
C LEU A 368 8.55 -12.05 -16.43
N ASP A 369 7.96 -12.56 -17.51
CA ASP A 369 7.41 -13.91 -17.57
C ASP A 369 8.48 -15.01 -17.36
N ASN A 370 9.76 -14.69 -17.61
CA ASN A 370 10.88 -15.63 -17.39
C ASN A 370 11.52 -15.49 -16.00
N VAL A 371 11.11 -14.52 -15.18
CA VAL A 371 11.66 -14.32 -13.85
C VAL A 371 11.13 -15.39 -12.90
N GLY A 372 12.04 -16.07 -12.19
CA GLY A 372 11.70 -17.10 -11.22
C GLY A 372 12.84 -17.41 -10.25
N PRO A 373 12.74 -18.48 -9.46
CA PRO A 373 13.72 -18.83 -8.42
C PRO A 373 15.16 -18.94 -8.94
N GLN A 374 15.35 -19.29 -10.22
CA GLN A 374 16.66 -19.35 -10.88
C GLN A 374 17.43 -18.02 -10.91
N ASN A 375 16.73 -16.89 -10.74
CA ASN A 375 17.31 -15.54 -10.72
C ASN A 375 17.76 -15.11 -9.31
N LEU A 376 17.53 -15.94 -8.28
CA LEU A 376 17.88 -15.63 -6.89
C LEU A 376 18.91 -16.60 -6.31
N LEU A 377 19.66 -16.10 -5.34
CA LEU A 377 20.40 -16.89 -4.36
C LEU A 377 19.76 -16.60 -2.99
N VAL A 378 19.12 -17.64 -2.44
CA VAL A 378 18.43 -17.60 -1.15
C VAL A 378 19.37 -18.14 -0.08
N PRO A 379 19.66 -17.40 1.01
CA PRO A 379 20.53 -17.91 2.06
C PRO A 379 19.85 -19.07 2.80
N ARG A 380 20.65 -20.00 3.33
CA ARG A 380 20.15 -21.06 4.22
C ARG A 380 19.42 -20.43 5.41
N GLY A 381 18.34 -21.06 5.87
CA GLY A 381 17.52 -20.51 6.95
C GLY A 381 16.62 -19.35 6.51
N PHE A 382 16.52 -19.01 5.22
CA PHE A 382 15.56 -17.96 4.84
C PHE A 382 14.11 -18.45 4.91
N LEU A 383 13.87 -19.69 4.44
CA LEU A 383 12.53 -20.28 4.32
C LEU A 383 12.20 -21.27 5.45
N ASP A 384 13.20 -21.79 6.14
CA ASP A 384 13.09 -22.93 7.07
C ASP A 384 13.56 -22.61 8.49
N GLU A 385 13.82 -21.33 8.80
CA GLU A 385 14.28 -20.87 10.12
C GLU A 385 13.19 -20.92 11.19
N TYR A 386 11.91 -20.88 10.80
CA TYR A 386 10.77 -20.90 11.71
C TYR A 386 9.86 -22.09 11.39
N GLN A 387 9.30 -22.70 12.44
CA GLN A 387 8.31 -23.77 12.34
C GLN A 387 7.07 -23.38 13.14
N ILE A 388 5.89 -23.74 12.64
CA ILE A 388 4.65 -23.66 13.42
C ILE A 388 4.78 -24.69 14.55
N ALA A 389 4.64 -24.20 15.79
CA ALA A 389 4.84 -24.98 17.01
C ALA A 389 3.68 -25.94 17.31
#